data_AF-A0AA43RMT0-F1
#
_entry.id   AF-A0AA43RMT0-F1
#
_cell.length_a   1.000
_cell.length_b   1.000
_cell.length_c   1.000
_cell.angle_alpha   90.00
_cell.angle_beta   90.00
_cell.angle_gamma   90.00
#
_symmetry.space_group_name_H-M   'P 1'
#
loop_
_entity.id
_entity.type
_entity.pdbx_description
1 polymer ?
#
loop_
_entity_poly.entity_id
_entity_poly.type
_entity_poly.pdbx_seq_one_letter_code
_entity_poly.pdbx_strand_id
1 'polypeptide(L)'
;MQDEALRAAIARRIAFYRRQAGHTQADLAEKLSYSDKSISKWERGEGVPDIYVLTRIAELYGVTVNDLISEDAPRPAKNPPYLLVTLLSLGLVWLVAAVAFFVLKLLVPEAPKLWLGFIYALPVCSILLIVFSALWRGWIARGLSISLLVWTLAASIHLTVSRPHIQLVYIVAGVLQLLCVLWVLLCLRKGKS
;
A
#
# COMPACT_ATOMS: atom_id res chain seq x y z
N MET A 1 6.23 41.37 -11.90
CA MET A 1 4.92 40.89 -12.38
C MET A 1 4.86 39.36 -12.48
N GLN A 2 5.88 38.69 -13.02
CA GLN A 2 5.93 37.22 -13.08
C GLN A 2 5.87 36.54 -11.69
N ASP A 3 6.55 37.08 -10.68
CA ASP A 3 6.52 36.50 -9.33
C ASP A 3 5.13 36.51 -8.69
N GLU A 4 4.32 37.54 -8.93
CA GLU A 4 2.97 37.65 -8.36
C GLU A 4 2.01 36.64 -9.02
N ALA A 5 2.13 36.46 -10.33
CA ALA A 5 1.37 35.45 -11.07
C ALA A 5 1.71 34.04 -10.59
N LEU A 6 3.00 33.75 -10.35
CA LEU A 6 3.47 32.47 -9.83
C LEU A 6 2.94 32.20 -8.42
N ARG A 7 3.00 33.19 -7.53
CA ARG A 7 2.45 33.11 -6.16
C ARG A 7 0.95 32.80 -6.17
N ALA A 8 0.20 33.52 -7.01
CA ALA A 8 -1.23 33.31 -7.17
C ALA A 8 -1.56 31.93 -7.76
N ALA A 9 -0.73 31.43 -8.68
CA ALA A 9 -0.90 30.08 -9.24
C ALA A 9 -0.69 29.00 -8.18
N ILE A 10 0.39 29.09 -7.40
CA ILE A 10 0.69 28.17 -6.28
C ILE A 10 -0.46 28.20 -5.25
N ALA A 11 -0.90 29.39 -4.86
CA ALA A 11 -2.00 29.59 -3.92
C ALA A 11 -3.30 28.89 -4.36
N ARG A 12 -3.68 29.09 -5.63
CA ARG A 12 -4.87 28.45 -6.23
C ARG A 12 -4.74 26.93 -6.27
N ARG A 13 -3.56 26.40 -6.60
CA ARG A 13 -3.31 24.95 -6.71
C ARG A 13 -3.33 24.27 -5.34
N ILE A 14 -2.73 24.87 -4.32
CA ILE A 14 -2.82 24.38 -2.94
C ILE A 14 -4.29 24.27 -2.51
N ALA A 15 -5.07 25.33 -2.73
CA ALA A 15 -6.50 25.34 -2.41
C ALA A 15 -7.29 24.29 -3.24
N PHE A 16 -6.95 24.12 -4.52
CA PHE A 16 -7.57 23.12 -5.40
C PHE A 16 -7.35 21.70 -4.90
N TYR A 17 -6.11 21.29 -4.65
CA TYR A 17 -5.79 19.93 -4.19
C TYR A 17 -6.35 19.66 -2.78
N ARG A 18 -6.31 20.67 -1.90
CA ARG A 18 -6.94 20.57 -0.58
C ARG A 18 -8.45 20.28 -0.69
N ARG A 19 -9.16 21.03 -1.54
CA ARG A 19 -10.61 20.85 -1.75
C ARG A 19 -10.93 19.53 -2.45
N GLN A 20 -10.12 19.12 -3.43
CA GLN A 20 -10.27 17.83 -4.10
C GLN A 20 -10.15 16.66 -3.11
N ALA A 21 -9.26 16.77 -2.13
CA ALA A 21 -9.09 15.80 -1.06
C ALA A 21 -10.10 15.96 0.11
N GLY A 22 -11.02 16.94 0.05
CA GLY A 22 -12.03 17.18 1.08
C GLY A 22 -11.50 17.75 2.40
N HIS A 23 -10.27 18.27 2.42
CA HIS A 23 -9.63 18.75 3.65
C HIS A 23 -10.02 20.19 4.00
N THR A 24 -10.18 20.46 5.29
CA THR A 24 -10.25 21.84 5.81
C THR A 24 -8.84 22.46 5.86
N GLN A 25 -8.75 23.79 6.01
CA GLN A 25 -7.45 24.45 6.22
C GLN A 25 -6.76 23.97 7.50
N ALA A 26 -7.55 23.64 8.54
CA ALA A 26 -7.05 23.08 9.80
C ALA A 26 -6.51 21.66 9.60
N ASP A 27 -7.19 20.82 8.80
CA ASP A 27 -6.73 19.45 8.52
C ASP A 27 -5.38 19.46 7.79
N LEU A 28 -5.22 20.37 6.80
CA LEU A 28 -3.97 20.51 6.07
C LEU A 28 -2.85 21.04 6.98
N ALA A 29 -3.18 21.98 7.86
CA ALA A 29 -2.26 22.50 8.87
C ALA A 29 -1.75 21.39 9.80
N GLU A 30 -2.65 20.56 10.33
CA GLU A 30 -2.30 19.42 11.19
C GLU A 30 -1.37 18.42 10.46
N LYS A 31 -1.73 18.04 9.22
CA LYS A 31 -0.95 17.09 8.40
C LYS A 31 0.45 17.59 8.06
N LEU A 32 0.62 18.89 7.87
CA LEU A 32 1.92 19.50 7.58
C LEU A 32 2.67 19.95 8.84
N SER A 33 2.05 19.85 10.02
CA SER A 33 2.58 20.41 11.27
C SER A 33 2.81 21.93 11.21
N TYR A 34 1.91 22.64 10.54
CA TYR A 34 1.85 24.11 10.46
C TYR A 34 0.58 24.64 11.13
N SER A 35 0.49 25.96 11.28
CA SER A 35 -0.75 26.60 11.71
C SER A 35 -1.72 26.80 10.54
N ASP A 36 -3.01 26.75 10.84
CA ASP A 36 -4.12 27.14 9.95
C ASP A 36 -3.87 28.52 9.29
N LYS A 37 -3.36 29.48 10.07
CA LYS A 37 -2.98 30.82 9.59
C LYS A 37 -1.92 30.77 8.50
N SER A 38 -0.97 29.83 8.56
CA SER A 38 0.08 29.66 7.54
C SER A 38 -0.51 29.15 6.24
N ILE A 39 -1.38 28.13 6.30
CA ILE A 39 -2.11 27.62 5.14
C ILE A 39 -2.96 28.71 4.51
N SER A 40 -3.66 29.47 5.35
CA SER A 40 -4.53 30.57 4.92
C SER A 40 -3.75 31.67 4.19
N LYS A 41 -2.53 32.01 4.65
CA LYS A 41 -1.63 32.94 3.96
C LYS A 41 -1.17 32.42 2.60
N TRP A 42 -0.81 31.14 2.53
CA TRP A 42 -0.38 30.52 1.26
C TRP A 42 -1.51 30.46 0.24
N GLU A 43 -2.73 30.13 0.66
CA GLU A 43 -3.91 30.09 -0.22
C GLU A 43 -4.36 31.48 -0.69
N ARG A 44 -3.95 32.56 -0.01
CA ARG A 44 -4.18 33.95 -0.45
C ARG A 44 -3.06 34.53 -1.31
N GLY A 45 -1.94 33.83 -1.48
CA GLY A 45 -0.76 34.34 -2.19
C GLY A 45 0.07 35.36 -1.38
N GLU A 46 -0.28 35.60 -0.11
CA GLU A 46 0.46 36.51 0.81
C GLU A 46 1.82 35.94 1.24
N GLY A 47 2.10 34.68 0.91
CA GLY A 47 3.38 34.02 1.13
C GLY A 47 3.47 32.73 0.34
N VAL A 48 4.70 32.27 0.09
CA VAL A 48 4.97 31.01 -0.62
C VAL A 48 5.53 30.01 0.39
N PRO A 49 4.99 28.78 0.44
CA PRO A 49 5.60 27.72 1.22
C PRO A 49 6.99 27.39 0.68
N ASP A 50 7.93 27.05 1.57
CA ASP A 50 9.25 26.57 1.18
C ASP A 50 9.17 25.31 0.29
N ILE A 51 10.20 25.05 -0.51
CA ILE A 51 10.30 23.88 -1.39
C ILE A 51 10.09 22.57 -0.62
N TYR A 52 10.55 22.49 0.64
CA TYR A 52 10.30 21.33 1.49
C TYR A 52 8.81 21.13 1.78
N VAL A 53 8.09 22.23 2.05
CA VAL A 53 6.64 22.21 2.30
C VAL A 53 5.86 21.91 1.02
N LEU A 54 6.27 22.49 -0.12
CA LEU A 54 5.69 22.15 -1.42
C LEU A 54 5.87 20.66 -1.75
N THR A 55 7.04 20.09 -1.43
CA THR A 55 7.30 18.65 -1.60
C THR A 55 6.37 17.82 -0.71
N ARG A 56 6.20 18.21 0.56
CA ARG A 56 5.25 17.55 1.48
C ARG A 56 3.80 17.64 1.00
N ILE A 57 3.37 18.79 0.46
CA ILE A 57 2.03 18.99 -0.11
C ILE A 57 1.84 18.09 -1.34
N ALA A 58 2.85 18.03 -2.21
CA ALA A 58 2.88 17.19 -3.39
C ALA A 58 2.74 15.70 -3.02
N GLU A 59 3.53 15.23 -2.05
CA GLU A 59 3.44 13.87 -1.51
C GLU A 59 2.07 13.58 -0.87
N LEU A 60 1.54 14.52 -0.08
CA LEU A 60 0.25 14.38 0.60
C LEU A 60 -0.91 14.18 -0.40
N TYR A 61 -0.84 14.83 -1.55
CA TYR A 61 -1.88 14.81 -2.57
C TYR A 61 -1.55 13.94 -3.79
N GLY A 62 -0.43 13.22 -3.80
CA GLY A 62 -0.05 12.35 -4.92
C GLY A 62 0.19 13.10 -6.23
N VAL A 63 0.70 14.33 -6.15
CA VAL A 63 1.07 15.17 -7.30
C VAL A 63 2.56 15.51 -7.25
N THR A 64 3.10 16.10 -8.31
CA THR A 64 4.50 16.56 -8.31
C THR A 64 4.60 18.02 -7.88
N VAL A 65 5.76 18.45 -7.39
CA VAL A 65 6.01 19.87 -7.11
C VAL A 65 5.84 20.71 -8.38
N ASN A 66 6.18 20.17 -9.55
CA ASN A 66 5.92 20.83 -10.82
C ASN A 66 4.43 21.07 -11.06
N ASP A 67 3.55 20.15 -10.64
CA ASP A 67 2.09 20.34 -10.72
C ASP A 67 1.58 21.42 -9.75
N LEU A 68 2.34 21.79 -8.71
CA LEU A 68 2.01 22.90 -7.81
C LEU A 68 2.48 24.26 -8.35
N ILE A 69 3.48 24.27 -9.24
CA ILE A 69 4.14 25.50 -9.71
C ILE A 69 3.79 25.84 -11.17
N SER A 70 3.39 24.85 -11.98
CA SER A 70 3.11 25.04 -13.41
C SER A 70 1.98 26.06 -13.66
N GLU A 71 1.96 26.65 -14.85
CA GLU A 71 0.87 27.55 -15.28
C GLU A 71 -0.34 26.82 -15.90
N ASP A 72 -0.17 25.54 -16.26
CA ASP A 72 -1.21 24.71 -16.91
C ASP A 72 -2.47 24.49 -16.04
N ALA A 73 -3.55 23.96 -16.59
CA ALA A 73 -4.70 23.57 -15.78
C ALA A 73 -4.30 22.54 -14.69
N PRO A 74 -4.86 22.61 -13.46
CA PRO A 74 -4.60 21.62 -12.41
C PRO A 74 -4.95 20.22 -12.90
N ARG A 75 -3.97 19.32 -12.93
CA ARG A 75 -4.23 17.91 -13.22
C ARG A 75 -4.82 17.28 -11.96
N PRO A 76 -5.92 16.51 -12.07
CA PRO A 76 -6.45 15.81 -10.91
C PRO A 76 -5.36 14.93 -10.31
N ALA A 77 -5.33 14.85 -8.97
CA ALA A 77 -4.39 14.01 -8.25
C ALA A 77 -4.32 12.61 -8.88
N LYS A 78 -3.13 12.19 -9.30
CA LYS A 78 -2.89 10.81 -9.72
C LYS A 78 -2.85 9.99 -8.43
N ASN A 79 -4.01 9.59 -7.95
CA ASN A 79 -4.07 8.41 -7.10
C ASN A 79 -3.77 7.24 -8.02
N PRO A 80 -2.56 6.63 -8.02
CA PRO A 80 -2.42 5.35 -8.69
C PRO A 80 -3.48 4.46 -8.05
N PRO A 81 -4.33 3.77 -8.82
CA PRO A 81 -5.39 2.96 -8.26
C PRO A 81 -4.75 1.69 -7.69
N TYR A 82 -3.97 1.84 -6.62
CA TYR A 82 -3.16 0.78 -6.04
C TYR A 82 -4.03 -0.38 -5.59
N LEU A 83 -5.23 -0.06 -5.11
CA LEU A 83 -6.26 -1.03 -4.78
C LEU A 83 -6.72 -1.80 -6.02
N LEU A 84 -6.95 -1.11 -7.15
CA LEU A 84 -7.33 -1.75 -8.41
C LEU A 84 -6.24 -2.68 -8.92
N VAL A 85 -4.98 -2.25 -8.90
CA VAL A 85 -3.85 -3.09 -9.32
C VAL A 85 -3.67 -4.30 -8.39
N THR A 86 -3.86 -4.11 -7.08
CA THR A 86 -3.84 -5.23 -6.11
C THR A 86 -4.98 -6.20 -6.37
N LEU A 87 -6.21 -5.71 -6.58
CA LEU A 87 -7.38 -6.55 -6.88
C LEU A 87 -7.23 -7.28 -8.23
N LEU A 88 -6.73 -6.62 -9.26
CA LEU A 88 -6.45 -7.22 -10.57
C LEU A 88 -5.38 -8.31 -10.45
N SER A 89 -4.32 -8.07 -9.70
CA SER A 89 -3.27 -9.08 -9.47
C SER A 89 -3.79 -10.30 -8.69
N LEU A 90 -4.67 -10.09 -7.70
CA LEU A 90 -5.31 -11.18 -6.95
C LEU A 90 -6.23 -11.99 -7.87
N GLY A 91 -7.03 -11.31 -8.69
CA GLY A 91 -7.89 -11.94 -9.69
C GLY A 91 -7.09 -12.76 -10.70
N LEU A 92 -5.95 -12.25 -11.17
CA LEU A 92 -5.06 -12.96 -12.09
C LEU A 92 -4.52 -14.26 -11.47
N VAL A 93 -4.13 -14.25 -10.20
CA VAL A 93 -3.64 -15.46 -9.51
C VAL A 93 -4.71 -16.53 -9.43
N TRP A 94 -5.93 -16.14 -9.07
CA TRP A 94 -7.07 -17.07 -9.02
C TRP A 94 -7.43 -17.60 -10.39
N LEU A 95 -7.34 -16.78 -11.44
CA LEU A 95 -7.54 -17.21 -12.82
C LEU A 95 -6.47 -18.23 -13.23
N VAL A 96 -5.18 -17.95 -12.96
CA VAL A 96 -4.08 -18.87 -13.24
C VAL A 96 -4.25 -20.20 -12.48
N ALA A 97 -4.62 -20.15 -11.19
CA ALA A 97 -4.88 -21.34 -10.41
C ALA A 97 -6.07 -22.16 -10.95
N ALA A 98 -7.15 -21.51 -11.37
CA ALA A 98 -8.31 -22.17 -11.96
C ALA A 98 -7.99 -22.81 -13.32
N VAL A 99 -7.25 -22.11 -14.19
CA VAL A 99 -6.79 -22.64 -15.48
C VAL A 99 -5.85 -23.82 -15.25
N ALA A 100 -4.88 -23.70 -14.34
CA ALA A 100 -3.98 -24.79 -13.99
C ALA A 100 -4.74 -26.02 -13.47
N PHE A 101 -5.73 -25.83 -12.59
CA PHE A 101 -6.59 -26.91 -12.10
C PHE A 101 -7.36 -27.59 -13.23
N PHE A 102 -7.97 -26.82 -14.13
CA PHE A 102 -8.71 -27.35 -15.27
C PHE A 102 -7.81 -28.16 -16.21
N VAL A 103 -6.63 -27.63 -16.55
CA VAL A 103 -5.63 -28.29 -17.40
C VAL A 103 -5.09 -29.57 -16.73
N LEU A 104 -4.73 -29.52 -15.45
CA LEU A 104 -4.27 -30.69 -14.69
C LEU A 104 -5.35 -31.79 -14.60
N LYS A 105 -6.62 -31.41 -14.43
CA LYS A 105 -7.75 -32.35 -14.43
C LYS A 105 -7.98 -32.99 -15.81
N LEU A 106 -7.69 -32.28 -16.89
CA LEU A 106 -7.76 -32.80 -18.25
C LEU A 106 -6.61 -33.79 -18.55
N LEU A 107 -5.41 -33.51 -18.05
CA LEU A 107 -4.20 -34.33 -18.27
C LEU A 107 -4.15 -35.59 -17.37
N VAL A 108 -4.59 -35.48 -16.11
CA VAL A 108 -4.52 -36.57 -15.13
C VAL A 108 -5.83 -36.64 -14.33
N PRO A 109 -6.92 -37.18 -14.90
CA PRO A 109 -8.24 -37.18 -14.26
C PRO A 109 -8.29 -38.02 -12.97
N GLU A 110 -7.42 -39.02 -12.82
CA GLU A 110 -7.41 -39.96 -11.69
C GLU A 110 -6.60 -39.48 -10.47
N ALA A 111 -6.09 -38.23 -10.46
CA ALA A 111 -5.28 -37.74 -9.34
C ALA A 111 -6.17 -37.27 -8.16
N PRO A 112 -6.21 -38.00 -7.02
CA PRO A 112 -7.14 -37.71 -5.92
C PRO A 112 -6.79 -36.43 -5.12
N LYS A 113 -5.62 -35.83 -5.38
CA LYS A 113 -5.08 -34.68 -4.63
C LYS A 113 -5.03 -33.37 -5.42
N LEU A 114 -5.64 -33.30 -6.60
CA LEU A 114 -5.65 -32.10 -7.44
C LEU A 114 -6.22 -30.86 -6.76
N TRP A 115 -7.13 -31.05 -5.80
CA TRP A 115 -7.70 -29.96 -4.99
C TRP A 115 -6.66 -29.22 -4.13
N LEU A 116 -5.51 -29.84 -3.84
CA LEU A 116 -4.40 -29.20 -3.11
C LEU A 116 -3.84 -27.97 -3.87
N GLY A 117 -3.99 -27.91 -5.20
CA GLY A 117 -3.57 -26.76 -6.00
C GLY A 117 -4.23 -25.44 -5.56
N PHE A 118 -5.50 -25.48 -5.14
CA PHE A 118 -6.18 -24.32 -4.59
C PHE A 118 -5.62 -23.89 -3.23
N ILE A 119 -5.16 -24.84 -2.42
CA ILE A 119 -4.55 -24.53 -1.12
C ILE A 119 -3.20 -23.83 -1.32
N TYR A 120 -2.40 -24.27 -2.28
CA TYR A 120 -1.13 -23.61 -2.61
C TYR A 120 -1.30 -22.22 -3.25
N ALA A 121 -2.49 -21.90 -3.78
CA ALA A 121 -2.79 -20.54 -4.26
C ALA A 121 -2.83 -19.51 -3.10
N LEU A 122 -3.14 -19.93 -1.87
CA LEU A 122 -3.19 -19.05 -0.69
C LEU A 122 -1.80 -18.51 -0.26
N PRO A 123 -0.73 -19.34 -0.17
CA PRO A 123 0.64 -18.85 -0.02
C PRO A 123 1.08 -17.93 -1.16
N VAL A 124 0.73 -18.26 -2.41
CA VAL A 124 1.08 -17.43 -3.58
C VAL A 124 0.44 -16.04 -3.51
N CYS A 125 -0.83 -15.95 -3.09
CA CYS A 125 -1.49 -14.68 -2.82
C CYS A 125 -0.75 -13.89 -1.73
N SER A 126 -0.27 -14.57 -0.70
CA SER A 126 0.46 -13.95 0.41
C SER A 126 1.80 -13.35 -0.04
N ILE A 127 2.53 -14.02 -0.94
CA ILE A 127 3.78 -13.51 -1.55
C ILE A 127 3.51 -12.23 -2.35
N LEU A 128 2.44 -12.19 -3.14
CA LEU A 128 2.09 -10.98 -3.90
C LEU A 128 1.71 -9.81 -3.00
N LEU A 129 1.00 -10.07 -1.90
CA LEU A 129 0.72 -9.04 -0.89
C LEU A 129 2.01 -8.50 -0.23
N ILE A 130 3.05 -9.34 -0.05
CA ILE A 130 4.37 -8.88 0.39
C ILE A 130 5.00 -7.94 -0.64
N VAL A 131 4.92 -8.25 -1.94
CA VAL A 131 5.46 -7.38 -3.00
C VAL A 131 4.71 -6.04 -3.07
N PHE A 132 3.36 -6.05 -3.02
CA PHE A 132 2.59 -4.80 -3.04
C PHE A 132 2.74 -3.98 -1.76
N SER A 133 2.87 -4.63 -0.60
CA SER A 133 3.22 -3.93 0.64
C SER A 133 4.68 -3.48 0.66
N ALA A 134 5.57 -4.06 -0.14
CA ALA A 134 6.91 -3.49 -0.34
C ALA A 134 6.85 -2.20 -1.16
N LEU A 135 6.01 -2.16 -2.20
CA LEU A 135 5.95 -1.06 -3.14
C LEU A 135 5.14 0.13 -2.62
N TRP A 136 3.97 -0.08 -2.01
CA TRP A 136 2.96 0.99 -1.85
C TRP A 136 2.40 1.18 -0.44
N ARG A 137 2.68 0.27 0.50
CA ARG A 137 2.00 0.27 1.81
C ARG A 137 3.02 0.17 2.95
N GLY A 138 2.78 0.90 4.04
CA GLY A 138 3.73 0.99 5.16
C GLY A 138 4.08 -0.36 5.81
N TRP A 139 5.07 -0.34 6.71
CA TRP A 139 5.66 -1.53 7.35
C TRP A 139 4.65 -2.44 8.10
N ILE A 140 3.46 -1.93 8.51
CA ILE A 140 2.36 -2.72 9.09
C ILE A 140 1.79 -3.72 8.08
N ALA A 141 1.57 -3.29 6.84
CA ALA A 141 0.99 -4.14 5.80
C ALA A 141 1.96 -5.28 5.43
N ARG A 142 3.27 -5.02 5.51
CA ARG A 142 4.30 -6.05 5.32
C ARG A 142 4.22 -7.11 6.41
N GLY A 143 4.11 -6.68 7.68
CA GLY A 143 3.94 -7.59 8.81
C GLY A 143 2.71 -8.50 8.68
N LEU A 144 1.55 -7.92 8.36
CA LEU A 144 0.30 -8.67 8.12
C LEU A 144 0.43 -9.70 7.00
N SER A 145 1.09 -9.33 5.89
CA SER A 145 1.27 -10.21 4.74
C SER A 145 2.21 -11.39 5.05
N ILE A 146 3.26 -11.16 5.83
CA ILE A 146 4.18 -12.21 6.30
C ILE A 146 3.45 -13.18 7.23
N SER A 147 2.63 -12.67 8.16
CA SER A 147 1.81 -13.53 9.02
C SER A 147 0.87 -14.42 8.21
N LEU A 148 0.19 -13.86 7.21
CA LEU A 148 -0.68 -14.62 6.32
C LEU A 148 0.10 -15.72 5.59
N LEU A 149 1.32 -15.43 5.11
CA LEU A 149 2.19 -16.43 4.47
C LEU A 149 2.55 -17.56 5.43
N VAL A 150 2.99 -17.25 6.64
CA VAL A 150 3.41 -18.25 7.64
C VAL A 150 2.28 -19.23 7.96
N TRP A 151 1.06 -18.71 8.19
CA TRP A 151 -0.09 -19.56 8.53
C TRP A 151 -0.67 -20.32 7.33
N THR A 152 -0.72 -19.70 6.14
CA THR A 152 -1.20 -20.39 4.93
C THR A 152 -0.25 -21.48 4.47
N LEU A 153 1.07 -21.27 4.61
CA LEU A 153 2.08 -22.28 4.32
C LEU A 153 2.03 -23.43 5.34
N ALA A 154 1.92 -23.14 6.64
CA ALA A 154 1.77 -24.16 7.67
C ALA A 154 0.53 -25.03 7.44
N ALA A 155 -0.61 -24.41 7.14
CA ALA A 155 -1.86 -25.12 6.80
C ALA A 155 -1.72 -25.95 5.52
N SER A 156 -1.05 -25.41 4.50
CA SER A 156 -0.79 -26.13 3.23
C SER A 156 0.07 -27.38 3.43
N ILE A 157 1.13 -27.29 4.23
CA ILE A 157 1.99 -28.43 4.58
C ILE A 157 1.21 -29.47 5.39
N HIS A 158 0.38 -29.04 6.35
CA HIS A 158 -0.42 -29.94 7.17
C HIS A 158 -1.46 -30.74 6.37
N LEU A 159 -2.05 -30.14 5.34
CA LEU A 159 -3.02 -30.82 4.48
C LEU A 159 -2.38 -31.73 3.44
N THR A 160 -1.12 -31.44 3.05
CA THR A 160 -0.41 -32.21 2.02
C THR A 160 0.21 -33.48 2.58
N VAL A 161 0.77 -33.40 3.78
CA VAL A 161 1.45 -34.53 4.43
C VAL A 161 0.50 -35.09 5.49
N SER A 162 0.17 -36.39 5.44
CA SER A 162 -0.68 -37.07 6.44
C SER A 162 0.17 -38.03 7.28
N ARG A 163 1.16 -37.47 7.98
CA ARG A 163 2.05 -38.19 8.91
C ARG A 163 1.71 -37.86 10.36
N PRO A 164 1.97 -38.77 11.31
CA PRO A 164 1.89 -38.45 12.73
C PRO A 164 2.88 -37.32 13.07
N HIS A 165 2.52 -36.46 14.04
CA HIS A 165 3.31 -35.32 14.55
C HIS A 165 3.49 -34.09 13.64
N ILE A 166 2.77 -33.97 12.52
CA ILE A 166 2.85 -32.76 11.66
C ILE A 166 2.41 -31.48 12.36
N GLN A 167 1.67 -31.58 13.46
CA GLN A 167 1.31 -30.44 14.30
C GLN A 167 2.52 -29.61 14.77
N LEU A 168 3.73 -30.19 14.78
CA LEU A 168 4.99 -29.49 15.06
C LEU A 168 5.24 -28.31 14.09
N VAL A 169 4.71 -28.35 12.87
CA VAL A 169 4.81 -27.24 11.89
C VAL A 169 4.17 -25.96 12.44
N TYR A 170 3.11 -26.06 13.25
CA TYR A 170 2.48 -24.90 13.88
C TYR A 170 3.32 -24.30 15.00
N ILE A 171 4.14 -25.10 15.68
CA ILE A 171 5.09 -24.61 16.68
C ILE A 171 6.17 -23.76 15.98
N VAL A 172 6.71 -24.27 14.86
CA VAL A 172 7.68 -23.51 14.04
C VAL A 172 7.05 -22.23 13.50
N ALA A 173 5.81 -22.30 13.00
CA ALA A 173 5.04 -21.14 12.55
C ALA A 173 4.85 -20.10 13.68
N GLY A 174 4.55 -20.54 14.90
CA GLY A 174 4.42 -19.68 16.08
C GLY A 174 5.71 -18.94 16.44
N VAL A 175 6.86 -19.62 16.38
CA VAL A 175 8.17 -18.99 16.61
C VAL A 175 8.48 -17.95 15.53
N LEU A 176 8.24 -18.28 14.25
CA LEU A 176 8.42 -17.34 13.14
C LEU A 176 7.50 -16.11 13.27
N GLN A 177 6.25 -16.33 13.70
CA GLN A 177 5.29 -15.26 13.94
C GLN A 177 5.75 -14.33 15.08
N LEU A 178 6.28 -14.87 16.18
CA LEU A 178 6.83 -14.08 17.28
C LEU A 178 8.00 -13.20 16.82
N LEU A 179 8.91 -13.74 16.02
CA LEU A 179 10.02 -12.97 15.43
C LEU A 179 9.50 -11.86 14.51
N CYS A 180 8.48 -12.15 13.69
CA CYS A 180 7.86 -11.16 12.82
C CYS A 180 7.17 -10.04 13.60
N VAL A 181 6.44 -10.37 14.67
CA VAL A 181 5.80 -9.37 15.55
C VAL A 181 6.87 -8.51 16.24
N LEU A 182 7.93 -9.11 16.75
CA LEU A 182 9.05 -8.38 17.36
C LEU A 182 9.69 -7.40 16.36
N TRP A 183 9.92 -7.84 15.12
CA TRP A 183 10.44 -6.98 14.06
C TRP A 183 9.52 -5.79 13.75
N VAL A 184 8.21 -6.03 13.66
CA VAL A 184 7.19 -5.00 13.44
C VAL A 184 7.17 -3.99 14.60
N LEU A 185 7.29 -4.46 15.85
CA LEU A 185 7.40 -3.61 17.04
C LEU A 185 8.70 -2.78 17.07
N LEU A 186 9.81 -3.32 16.59
CA LEU A 186 11.07 -2.57 16.46
C LEU A 186 10.98 -1.49 15.38
N CYS A 187 10.35 -1.80 14.24
CA CYS A 187 10.12 -0.83 13.17
C CYS A 187 9.18 0.31 13.61
N LEU A 188 8.16 0.00 14.41
CA LEU A 188 7.30 0.99 15.08
C LEU A 188 8.10 2.01 15.89
N ARG A 189 9.10 1.54 16.62
CA ARG A 189 9.89 2.36 17.53
C ARG A 189 10.88 3.27 16.78
N LYS A 190 11.45 2.81 15.66
CA LYS A 190 12.35 3.61 14.83
C LYS A 190 11.65 4.76 14.07
N GLY A 191 10.35 4.65 13.80
CA GLY A 191 9.58 5.71 13.13
C GLY A 191 9.16 6.89 14.02
N LYS A 192 9.50 6.85 15.32
CA LYS A 192 9.17 7.90 16.31
C LYS A 192 10.38 8.71 16.81
N SER A 193 11.58 8.42 16.31
CA SER A 193 12.82 9.15 16.64
C SER A 193 13.34 9.89 15.42
#